data_AF-A0A949LS06-F1
#
_entry.id   AF-A0A949LS06-F1
#
_cell.length_a   1.000
_cell.length_b   1.000
_cell.length_c   1.000
_cell.angle_alpha   90.00
_cell.angle_beta   90.00
_cell.angle_gamma   90.00
#
_symmetry.space_group_name_H-M   'P 1'
#
loop_
_entity.id
_entity.type
_entity.pdbx_description
1 polymer ?
#
loop_
_entity_poly.entity_id
_entity_poly.type
_entity_poly.pdbx_seq_one_letter_code
_entity_poly.pdbx_strand_id
1 'polypeptide(L)' 'MSKTYYVYILASKRNGTLYIGVTNDLARRVWEHREGLAPGFTKKYSVKTLVYYETFDDINAA' A
#
# COMPACT_ATOMS: atom_id res chain seq x y z
N MET A 1 -5.34 20.03 12.00
CA MET A 1 -5.88 18.70 11.65
C MET A 1 -4.76 17.69 11.86
N SER A 2 -5.01 16.61 12.61
CA SER A 2 -4.06 15.49 12.70
C SER A 2 -3.87 14.89 11.30
N LYS A 3 -2.64 14.49 10.97
CA LYS A 3 -2.37 13.77 9.71
C LYS A 3 -2.64 12.30 9.96
N THR A 4 -3.49 11.70 9.15
CA THR A 4 -3.76 10.26 9.18
C THR A 4 -2.74 9.54 8.31
N TYR A 5 -2.14 8.50 8.85
CA TYR A 5 -1.21 7.61 8.15
C TYR A 5 -1.78 6.20 8.08
N TYR A 6 -1.34 5.44 7.09
CA TYR A 6 -1.79 4.09 6.82
C TYR A 6 -0.60 3.17 6.62
N VAL A 7 -0.53 2.09 7.38
CA VAL A 7 0.23 0.90 7.00
C VAL A 7 -0.70 0.03 6.14
N TYR A 8 -0.23 -0.46 5.01
CA TYR A 8 -1.06 -1.27 4.11
C TYR A 8 -0.30 -2.47 3.55
N ILE A 9 -1.05 -3.52 3.22
CA ILE A 9 -0.53 -4.73 2.57
C ILE A 9 -1.25 -4.91 1.23
N LEU A 10 -0.46 -5.02 0.17
CA LEU A 10 -0.92 -5.43 -1.16
C LEU A 10 -0.52 -6.87 -1.46
N ALA A 11 -1.32 -7.57 -2.25
CA ALA A 11 -1.05 -8.91 -2.75
C ALA A 11 -1.15 -8.98 -4.29
N SER A 12 -0.33 -9.84 -4.92
CA SER A 12 -0.47 -10.13 -6.35
C SER A 12 -1.61 -11.11 -6.65
N LYS A 13 -1.81 -12.10 -5.79
CA LYS A 13 -2.88 -13.11 -5.84
C LYS A 13 -2.97 -13.84 -4.49
N ARG A 14 -3.95 -14.73 -4.34
CA ARG A 14 -4.02 -15.65 -3.18
C ARG A 14 -2.70 -16.44 -3.07
N ASN A 15 -2.09 -16.42 -1.89
CA ASN A 15 -0.78 -17.02 -1.59
C ASN A 15 0.37 -16.51 -2.49
N GLY A 16 0.22 -15.31 -3.06
CA GLY A 16 1.23 -14.67 -3.90
C GLY A 16 2.16 -13.73 -3.13
N THR A 17 2.88 -12.91 -3.88
CA THR A 17 3.78 -11.88 -3.36
C THR A 17 3.00 -10.84 -2.56
N LEU A 18 3.54 -10.48 -1.40
CA LEU A 18 3.06 -9.38 -0.56
C LEU A 18 3.98 -8.17 -0.67
N TYR A 19 3.40 -6.98 -0.52
CA TYR A 19 4.11 -5.72 -0.39
C TYR A 19 3.52 -4.93 0.76
N ILE A 20 4.37 -4.43 1.65
CA ILE A 20 3.98 -3.59 2.79
C ILE A 20 4.47 -2.17 2.53
N GLY A 21 3.64 -1.19 2.78
CA GLY A 21 3.99 0.22 2.62
C GLY A 21 3.30 1.13 3.62
N VAL A 22 3.76 2.38 3.66
CA VAL A 22 3.16 3.46 4.47
C VAL A 22 2.77 4.62 3.55
N THR A 23 1.63 5.25 3.82
CA THR A 23 1.21 6.47 3.12
C THR A 23 0.26 7.30 3.98
N ASN A 24 0.13 8.60 3.68
CA ASN A 24 -0.93 9.46 4.23
C ASN A 24 -2.17 9.56 3.30
N ASP A 25 -2.15 8.85 2.17
CA ASP A 25 -3.24 8.83 1.18
C ASP A 25 -3.35 7.44 0.56
N LEU A 26 -4.12 6.57 1.24
CA LEU A 26 -4.28 5.17 0.88
C LEU A 26 -4.93 5.00 -0.51
N ALA A 27 -5.99 5.76 -0.80
CA ALA A 27 -6.76 5.63 -2.03
C ALA A 27 -5.90 5.93 -3.26
N ARG A 28 -5.19 7.07 -3.26
CA ARG A 28 -4.28 7.43 -4.35
C ARG A 28 -3.18 6.40 -4.51
N ARG A 29 -2.60 5.93 -3.42
CA ARG A 29 -1.44 5.03 -3.47
C ARG A 29 -1.82 3.62 -3.95
N VAL A 30 -2.99 3.12 -3.55
CA VAL A 30 -3.55 1.87 -4.09
C VAL A 30 -3.85 2.00 -5.58
N TRP A 31 -4.43 3.13 -6.01
CA TRP A 31 -4.69 3.40 -7.43
C TRP A 31 -3.41 3.37 -8.26
N GLU A 32 -2.35 4.06 -7.83
CA GLU A 32 -1.07 4.09 -8.54
C GLU A 32 -0.44 2.69 -8.72
N HIS A 33 -0.53 1.83 -7.69
CA HIS A 33 -0.05 0.44 -7.78
C HIS A 33 -0.92 -0.41 -8.72
N ARG A 34 -2.25 -0.26 -8.66
CA ARG A 34 -3.19 -0.98 -9.53
C ARG A 34 -2.97 -0.66 -11.00
N GLU A 35 -2.79 0.62 -11.31
CA GLU A 35 -2.52 1.12 -12.67
C GLU A 35 -1.07 0.91 -13.11
N GLY A 36 -0.17 0.47 -12.21
CA GLY A 36 1.24 0.25 -12.53
C GLY A 36 2.02 1.53 -12.81
N LEU A 37 1.59 2.65 -12.22
CA LEU A 37 2.21 3.96 -12.33
C LEU A 37 3.42 4.10 -11.41
N ALA A 38 3.42 3.38 -10.27
CA ALA A 38 4.59 3.26 -9.42
C ALA A 38 5.60 2.29 -10.05
N PRO A 39 6.80 2.75 -10.49
CA PRO A 39 7.84 1.84 -10.96
C PRO A 39 8.39 1.01 -9.79
N GLY A 40 8.95 -0.16 -10.09
CA GLY A 40 9.64 -1.00 -9.11
C GLY A 40 8.96 -2.33 -8.80
N PHE A 41 9.11 -2.80 -7.56
CA PHE A 41 8.77 -4.16 -7.13
C PHE A 41 7.30 -4.53 -7.38
N THR A 42 6.37 -3.67 -6.98
CA THR A 42 4.93 -3.93 -7.13
C THR A 42 4.52 -4.05 -8.59
N LYS A 43 5.08 -3.22 -9.47
CA LYS A 43 4.90 -3.32 -10.93
C LYS A 43 5.51 -4.60 -11.50
N LYS A 44 6.74 -4.95 -11.11
CA LYS A 44 7.45 -6.15 -11.59
C LYS A 44 6.70 -7.45 -11.25
N TYR A 45 6.10 -7.53 -10.08
CA TYR A 45 5.44 -8.74 -9.58
C TYR A 45 3.91 -8.67 -9.63
N SER A 46 3.34 -7.68 -10.33
CA SER A 46 1.89 -7.47 -10.45
C SER A 46 1.16 -7.45 -9.10
N VAL A 47 1.76 -6.81 -8.09
CA VAL A 47 1.18 -6.66 -6.76
C VAL A 47 0.19 -5.49 -6.78
N LYS A 48 -1.11 -5.79 -6.82
CA LYS A 48 -2.15 -4.80 -7.14
C LYS A 48 -3.35 -4.78 -6.20
N THR A 49 -3.55 -5.83 -5.41
CA THR A 49 -4.78 -6.01 -4.61
C THR A 49 -4.54 -5.56 -3.19
N LEU A 50 -5.27 -4.56 -2.69
CA LEU A 50 -5.26 -4.22 -1.27
C LEU A 50 -5.94 -5.34 -0.48
N VAL A 51 -5.24 -5.89 0.51
CA VAL A 51 -5.75 -6.98 1.36
C VAL A 51 -5.81 -6.61 2.85
N TYR A 52 -5.08 -5.58 3.27
CA TYR A 52 -5.11 -5.07 4.64
C TYR A 52 -4.70 -3.60 4.66
N TYR A 53 -5.26 -2.84 5.59
CA TYR A 53 -4.73 -1.55 6.00
C TYR A 53 -5.05 -1.28 7.47
N GLU A 54 -4.24 -0.44 8.09
CA GLU A 54 -4.41 0.02 9.46
C GLU A 54 -4.05 1.49 9.56
N THR A 55 -4.73 2.21 10.44
CA THR A 55 -4.67 3.66 10.55
C THR A 55 -3.89 4.10 11.78
N PHE A 56 -3.03 5.11 11.61
CA PHE A 56 -2.17 5.66 12.65
C PHE A 56 -2.21 7.20 12.63
N ASP A 57 -2.05 7.80 13.81
CA ASP A 57 -2.03 9.26 13.99
C ASP A 57 -0.61 9.85 13.97
N ASP A 58 0.41 9.00 14.07
CA ASP A 58 1.84 9.35 13.95
C ASP A 58 2.53 8.39 12.96
N ILE A 59 3.35 8.94 12.07
CA ILE A 59 4.14 8.17 11.11
C ILE A 59 5.22 7.32 11.79
N ASN A 60 5.65 7.69 13.00
CA ASN A 60 6.67 6.99 13.77
C ASN A 60 6.09 6.05 14.85
N ALA A 61 4.79 5.74 14.80
CA ALA A 61 4.09 4.92 15.80
C ALA A 61 4.48 3.43 15.81
N ALA A 62 5.74 3.10 15.52
CA ALA A 62 6.27 1.74 15.43
C ALA A 62 6.62 1.13 16.80
#